data_AF-A0A6I9QFK4-F1
#
_entry.id   AF-A0A6I9QFK4-F1
#
_cell.length_a   1.000
_cell.length_b   1.000
_cell.length_c   1.000
_cell.angle_alpha   90.00
_cell.angle_beta   90.00
_cell.angle_gamma   90.00
#
_symmetry.space_group_name_H-M   'P 1'
#
loop_
_entity.id
_entity.type
_entity.pdbx_description
1 polymer ?
#
loop_
_entity_poly.entity_id
_entity_poly.type
_entity_poly.pdbx_seq_one_letter_code
_entity_poly.pdbx_strand_id
1 'polypeptide(L)'
;MDRLLSLEPSNQVAIRIEPGQKCYGDLTLRNVMYTMPVAFRLQSVNRTRYIVRPQSGIIAPLATLTVEITYLLPPTSPVPDSVPHSDDSFLLHSVVVPGAAIKDPSSTFDSVPSDWFTTKKKQVFIDSGIRIFFVGSAVLTRLVAAGSMDSVRDVLERSEPEWRAVDSVDSAGQSLLHLAIARGRPDLVQLLLEFDPNVEARSRAGSTPLEAAAATGEALIVELLLARRASTESSPASALGPLHLAAAAGHTEVLRLLLRKGAAVDAPAADGRTALHLAVEESRRDCARMLLAAGARAEACGGADRDTPLHVAAAGGDEQMVKLLLERGGAGLREVRNAVGRTAYDAAAEGGHSRLFDVLRLGEGLAAAARKGEARGVQRMIERGAAVNGRDQHGWTALMRAALKGKVEVMKALMDKGAEVNARDEEGYAALHCAAEAGQAEAVEALVKRGADLEARTVKGATAMHIAGSLGYAGIARILAQGGAVAMTAVVTGGGGLRAAAEKLGMRKVGNGGGGMKEPETEKKASRMSGGRLSRRGLQRAAALPVA
;
A
#
# COMPACT_ATOMS: atom_id res chain seq x y z
N MET A 1 36.94 37.82 45.02
CA MET A 1 36.24 39.12 44.96
C MET A 1 34.79 38.80 44.78
N ASP A 2 34.12 38.75 45.93
CA ASP A 2 33.19 37.69 46.22
C ASP A 2 31.79 38.13 45.79
N ARG A 3 31.13 37.29 44.99
CA ARG A 3 29.73 37.52 44.61
C ARG A 3 28.92 37.59 45.91
N LEU A 4 28.24 38.71 46.15
CA LEU A 4 27.38 38.88 47.33
C LEU A 4 26.21 37.89 47.31
N LEU A 5 25.79 37.50 46.11
CA LEU A 5 24.74 36.53 45.86
C LEU A 5 25.28 35.37 45.04
N SER A 6 25.01 34.14 45.45
CA SER A 6 25.20 32.95 44.62
C SER A 6 23.87 32.57 43.95
N LEU A 7 23.94 32.14 42.69
CA LEU A 7 22.81 31.66 41.92
C LEU A 7 22.77 30.14 42.06
N GLU A 8 21.69 29.59 42.61
CA GLU A 8 21.47 28.14 42.71
C GLU A 8 20.27 27.75 41.83
N PRO A 9 20.31 26.63 41.09
CA PRO A 9 21.43 25.68 40.92
C PRO A 9 22.46 26.10 39.86
N SER A 10 22.14 27.03 38.95
CA SER A 10 23.08 27.52 37.92
C SER A 10 22.79 28.97 37.52
N ASN A 11 23.67 29.58 36.74
CA ASN A 11 23.45 30.91 36.14
C ASN A 11 22.51 30.89 34.93
N GLN A 12 21.83 29.77 34.66
CA GLN A 12 20.91 29.61 33.55
C GLN A 12 19.50 29.33 34.08
N VAL A 13 18.52 30.08 33.60
CA VAL A 13 17.10 29.94 33.99
C VAL A 13 16.36 29.20 32.90
N ALA A 14 15.84 28.01 33.23
CA ALA A 14 14.98 27.24 32.34
C ALA A 14 13.57 27.84 32.37
N ILE A 15 13.08 28.34 31.23
CA ILE A 15 11.70 28.84 31.10
C ILE A 15 10.89 27.82 30.33
N ARG A 16 9.79 27.35 30.94
CA ARG A 16 8.87 26.41 30.32
C ARG A 16 7.95 27.13 29.33
N ILE A 17 7.96 26.70 28.08
CA ILE A 17 7.10 27.19 27.01
C ILE A 17 6.10 26.10 26.65
N GLU A 18 4.85 26.30 27.06
CA GLU A 18 3.71 25.49 26.63
C GLU A 18 2.61 26.38 26.02
N PRO A 19 1.97 25.93 24.93
CA PRO A 19 0.89 26.68 24.32
C PRO A 19 -0.27 26.84 25.31
N GLY A 20 -0.64 28.09 25.61
CA GLY A 20 -1.78 28.43 26.47
C GLY A 20 -1.47 28.49 27.98
N GLN A 21 -0.24 28.22 28.41
CA GLN A 21 0.17 28.39 29.81
C GLN A 21 1.07 29.63 30.00
N LYS A 22 1.11 30.14 31.23
CA LYS A 22 2.07 31.19 31.60
C LYS A 22 3.46 30.60 31.53
N CYS A 23 4.33 31.20 30.73
CA CYS A 23 5.72 30.77 30.61
C CYS A 23 6.52 31.43 31.71
N TYR A 24 6.90 30.66 32.73
CA TYR A 24 7.73 31.14 33.83
C TYR A 24 8.90 30.18 34.08
N GLY A 25 9.93 30.70 34.73
CA GLY A 25 11.06 29.95 35.26
C GLY A 25 11.53 30.59 36.55
N ASP A 26 12.01 29.77 37.47
CA ASP A 26 12.41 30.22 38.80
C ASP A 26 13.93 30.31 38.91
N LEU A 27 14.41 31.37 39.56
CA LEU A 27 15.81 31.59 39.86
C LEU A 27 15.98 31.78 41.36
N THR A 28 16.81 30.96 42.00
CA THR A 28 17.08 31.13 43.44
C THR A 28 18.35 31.95 43.66
N LEU A 29 18.21 33.03 44.41
CA LEU A 29 19.29 33.91 44.84
C LEU A 29 19.61 33.60 46.29
N ARG A 30 20.86 33.22 46.59
CA ARG A 30 21.32 32.96 47.95
C ARG A 30 22.30 34.02 48.41
N ASN A 31 22.08 34.56 49.60
CA ASN A 31 23.03 35.47 50.21
C ASN A 31 24.23 34.70 50.78
N VAL A 32 25.44 35.02 50.30
CA VAL A 32 26.69 34.38 50.73
C VAL A 32 27.24 35.02 52.01
N MET A 33 26.73 36.18 52.41
CA MET A 33 27.18 36.91 53.59
C MET A 33 26.59 36.31 54.88
N TYR A 34 27.48 36.02 55.84
CA TYR A 34 27.10 35.44 57.15
C TYR A 34 26.45 36.44 58.11
N THR A 35 26.80 37.72 58.02
CA THR A 35 26.47 38.73 59.04
C THR A 35 25.70 39.92 58.51
N MET A 36 25.54 40.06 57.20
CA MET A 36 24.95 41.27 56.57
C MET A 36 23.87 40.93 55.56
N PRO A 37 22.70 41.62 55.59
CA PRO A 37 21.69 41.47 54.56
C PRO A 37 22.11 42.18 53.27
N VAL A 38 21.69 41.61 52.13
CA VAL A 38 22.03 42.09 50.79
C VAL A 38 20.76 42.51 50.08
N ALA A 39 20.72 43.74 49.57
CA ALA A 39 19.67 44.20 48.68
C ALA A 39 20.02 43.84 47.24
N PHE A 40 19.04 43.38 46.48
CA PHE A 40 19.21 43.02 45.08
C PHE A 40 18.21 43.74 44.18
N ARG A 41 18.58 43.91 42.92
CA ARG A 41 17.70 44.39 41.85
C ARG A 41 18.04 43.67 40.55
N LEU A 42 17.08 42.93 40.02
CA LEU A 42 17.21 42.19 38.76
C LEU A 42 16.52 42.96 37.64
N GLN A 43 17.28 43.33 36.60
CA GLN A 43 16.75 44.01 35.42
C GLN A 43 17.03 43.20 34.16
N SER A 44 16.00 42.95 33.36
CA SER A 44 16.18 42.47 31.99
C SER A 44 16.57 43.64 31.08
N VAL A 45 17.49 43.40 30.13
CA VAL A 45 17.82 44.37 29.08
C VAL A 45 16.60 44.61 28.17
N ASN A 46 15.77 43.59 27.96
CA ASN A 46 14.58 43.63 27.13
C ASN A 46 13.29 43.59 27.98
N ARG A 47 12.90 44.74 28.54
CA ARG A 47 11.77 44.86 29.49
C ARG A 47 10.40 44.54 28.88
N THR A 48 10.28 44.52 27.55
CA THR A 48 9.04 44.21 26.84
C THR A 48 8.77 42.72 26.75
N ARG A 49 9.80 41.86 26.92
CA ARG A 49 9.70 40.40 26.77
C ARG A 49 9.70 39.62 28.08
N TYR A 50 10.16 40.22 29.18
CA TYR A 50 10.29 39.53 30.47
C TYR A 50 9.70 40.35 31.61
N ILE A 51 8.92 39.69 32.46
CA ILE A 51 8.44 40.21 33.74
C ILE A 51 9.16 39.44 34.85
N VAL A 52 9.81 40.15 35.75
CA VAL A 52 10.52 39.57 36.90
C VAL A 52 9.75 39.88 38.18
N ARG A 53 9.52 38.89 39.03
CA ARG A 53 8.83 39.04 40.33
C ARG A 53 9.54 38.21 41.41
N PRO A 54 10.06 38.82 42.48
CA PRO A 54 10.23 40.27 42.72
C PRO A 54 11.36 40.89 41.90
N GLN A 55 11.18 42.15 41.46
CA GLN A 55 12.22 42.91 40.74
C GLN A 55 13.35 43.40 41.65
N SER A 56 13.05 43.60 42.93
CA SER A 56 14.00 44.02 43.96
C SER A 56 13.55 43.50 45.32
N GLY A 57 14.50 43.28 46.22
CA GLY A 57 14.20 42.87 47.58
C GLY A 57 15.45 42.86 48.44
N ILE A 58 15.28 42.49 49.72
CA ILE A 58 16.36 42.35 50.70
C ILE A 58 16.41 40.89 51.12
N ILE A 59 17.60 40.29 51.04
CA ILE A 59 17.84 38.89 51.43
C ILE A 59 18.61 38.89 52.75
N ALA A 60 18.08 38.19 53.75
CA ALA A 60 18.73 38.03 55.05
C ALA A 60 20.09 37.32 54.92
N PRO A 61 20.98 37.42 55.93
CA PRO A 61 22.21 36.62 55.95
C PRO A 61 21.90 35.13 55.80
N LEU A 62 22.62 34.44 54.91
CA LEU A 62 22.45 33.01 54.56
C LEU A 62 21.06 32.59 54.05
N ALA A 63 20.13 33.51 53.84
CA ALA A 63 18.81 33.21 53.31
C ALA A 63 18.80 33.07 51.78
N THR A 64 17.80 32.37 51.27
CA THR A 64 17.53 32.19 49.85
C THR A 64 16.23 32.89 49.49
N LEU A 65 16.17 33.44 48.28
CA LEU A 65 14.97 34.06 47.73
C LEU A 65 14.77 33.59 46.28
N THR A 66 13.57 33.10 45.99
CA THR A 66 13.14 32.66 44.66
C THR A 66 12.59 33.85 43.87
N VAL A 67 13.10 34.06 42.66
CA VAL A 67 12.62 35.06 41.72
C VAL A 67 11.97 34.34 40.54
N GLU A 68 10.70 34.64 40.29
CA GLU A 68 9.96 34.17 39.13
C GLU A 68 10.24 35.08 37.93
N ILE A 69 10.71 34.52 36.82
CA ILE A 69 10.91 35.20 35.54
C ILE A 69 9.84 34.70 34.57
N THR A 70 8.85 35.53 34.28
CA THR A 70 7.82 35.25 33.28
C THR A 70 8.25 35.76 31.90
N TYR A 71 8.23 34.90 30.89
CA TYR A 71 8.42 35.28 29.49
C TYR A 71 7.09 35.60 28.82
N LEU A 72 7.02 36.75 28.14
CA LEU A 72 5.88 37.16 27.35
C LEU A 72 6.12 36.71 25.90
N LEU A 73 5.39 35.68 25.46
CA LEU A 73 5.41 35.24 24.07
C LEU A 73 4.91 36.35 23.14
N PRO A 74 5.60 36.62 22.01
CA PRO A 74 5.07 37.48 20.97
C PRO A 74 3.72 36.94 20.45
N PRO A 75 2.71 37.80 20.17
CA PRO A 75 1.42 37.36 19.65
C PRO A 75 1.50 36.77 18.24
N THR A 76 2.63 36.93 17.55
CA THR A 76 2.86 36.53 16.16
C THR A 76 3.40 35.11 16.00
N SER A 77 4.00 34.52 17.04
CA SER A 77 4.57 33.16 16.97
C SER A 77 4.48 32.41 18.31
N PRO A 78 4.18 31.10 18.29
CA PRO A 78 4.10 30.28 19.50
C PRO A 78 5.48 29.85 20.04
N VAL A 79 6.58 30.32 19.45
CA VAL A 79 7.96 29.94 19.80
C VAL A 79 8.88 31.17 19.72
N PRO A 80 9.86 31.32 20.64
CA PRO A 80 10.87 32.36 20.56
C PRO A 80 11.66 32.35 19.25
N ASP A 81 12.22 33.50 18.89
CA ASP A 81 13.00 33.66 17.66
C ASP A 81 14.37 32.96 17.74
N SER A 82 15.02 32.98 18.92
CA SER A 82 16.24 32.23 19.23
C SER A 82 15.96 31.07 20.19
N VAL A 83 16.25 29.86 19.72
CA VAL A 83 16.03 28.60 20.44
C VAL A 83 17.29 27.74 20.27
N PRO A 84 17.85 27.12 21.32
CA PRO A 84 17.35 27.02 22.71
C PRO A 84 17.83 28.13 23.67
N HIS A 85 18.89 28.86 23.32
CA HIS A 85 19.46 29.92 24.15
C HIS A 85 18.91 31.28 23.72
N SER A 86 18.52 32.11 24.70
CA SER A 86 18.23 33.52 24.45
C SER A 86 19.52 34.33 24.39
N ASP A 87 19.61 35.30 23.47
CA ASP A 87 20.67 36.31 23.49
C ASP A 87 20.42 37.42 24.54
N ASP A 88 19.26 37.37 25.21
CA ASP A 88 18.88 38.35 26.21
C ASP A 88 19.72 38.18 27.49
N SER A 89 20.27 39.29 27.99
CA SER A 89 21.05 39.34 29.23
C SER A 89 20.26 39.98 30.37
N PHE A 90 20.53 39.53 31.59
CA PHE A 90 19.99 40.10 32.81
C PHE A 90 21.11 40.70 33.65
N LEU A 91 20.84 41.86 34.23
CA LEU A 91 21.75 42.56 35.11
C LEU A 91 21.24 42.46 36.55
N LEU A 92 21.95 41.68 37.37
CA LEU A 92 21.71 41.57 38.80
C LEU A 92 22.61 42.56 39.54
N HIS A 93 22.00 43.62 40.07
CA HIS A 93 22.68 44.57 40.93
C HIS A 93 22.53 44.13 42.38
N SER A 94 23.63 44.06 43.12
CA SER A 94 23.63 43.70 44.55
C SER A 94 24.43 44.69 45.38
N VAL A 95 23.92 45.01 46.57
CA VAL A 95 24.49 46.00 47.48
C VAL A 95 24.31 45.53 48.92
N VAL A 96 25.34 45.64 49.74
CA VAL A 96 25.25 45.35 51.17
C VAL A 96 24.49 46.47 51.88
N VAL A 97 23.51 46.13 52.71
CA VAL A 97 22.70 47.12 53.45
C VAL A 97 22.79 46.87 54.96
N PRO A 98 23.81 47.41 55.65
CA PRO A 98 23.90 47.29 57.10
C PRO A 98 22.71 47.98 57.77
N GLY A 99 21.97 47.27 58.63
CA GLY A 99 20.91 47.85 59.47
C GLY A 99 19.48 47.83 58.91
N ALA A 100 19.25 47.24 57.73
CA ALA A 100 17.88 46.97 57.28
C ALA A 100 17.28 45.80 58.07
N ALA A 101 16.38 46.09 59.01
CA ALA A 101 15.62 45.08 59.75
C ALA A 101 14.51 44.52 58.87
N ILE A 102 14.52 43.21 58.65
CA ILE A 102 13.44 42.49 57.95
C ILE A 102 12.26 42.44 58.93
N LYS A 103 11.32 43.36 58.80
CA LYS A 103 10.03 43.26 59.50
C LYS A 103 9.15 42.31 58.72
N ASP A 104 8.90 41.16 59.34
CA ASP A 104 7.99 40.08 58.95
C ASP A 104 8.29 39.33 57.63
N PRO A 105 8.35 37.98 57.67
CA PRO A 105 8.61 37.16 56.48
C PRO A 105 7.46 37.15 55.46
N SER A 106 6.28 37.68 55.82
CA SER A 106 5.07 37.69 54.98
C SER A 106 4.90 38.96 54.13
N SER A 107 5.70 40.02 54.32
CA SER A 107 5.64 41.28 53.57
C SER A 107 6.84 41.46 52.62
N THR A 108 7.22 40.41 51.92
CA THR A 108 8.48 40.25 51.18
C THR A 108 8.56 40.94 49.80
N PHE A 109 7.87 42.06 49.60
CA PHE A 109 7.85 42.78 48.31
C PHE A 109 8.10 44.28 48.42
N ASP A 110 8.82 44.72 49.46
CA ASP A 110 9.11 46.14 49.64
C ASP A 110 10.08 46.62 48.54
N SER A 111 9.57 47.49 47.66
CA SER A 111 10.33 48.05 46.54
C SER A 111 11.56 48.79 47.08
N VAL A 112 12.75 48.26 46.81
CA VAL A 112 14.00 48.85 47.30
C VAL A 112 14.24 50.18 46.57
N PRO A 113 14.58 51.28 47.27
CA PRO A 113 14.84 52.57 46.64
C PRO A 113 15.92 52.49 45.56
N SER A 114 15.66 53.09 44.40
CA SER A 114 16.58 53.09 43.25
C SER A 114 17.96 53.69 43.57
N ASP A 115 18.01 54.62 44.52
CA ASP A 115 19.21 55.37 44.89
C ASP A 115 20.28 54.50 45.54
N TRP A 116 19.90 53.34 46.11
CA TRP A 116 20.83 52.39 46.72
C TRP A 116 21.73 51.69 45.70
N PHE A 117 21.31 51.64 44.44
CA PHE A 117 22.05 51.00 43.35
C PHE A 117 22.90 52.00 42.54
N THR A 118 23.13 53.21 43.08
CA THR A 118 23.99 54.22 42.44
C THR A 118 25.42 54.18 42.99
N THR A 119 26.41 54.23 42.11
CA THR A 119 27.85 54.10 42.44
C THR A 119 28.41 55.27 43.25
N LYS A 120 27.62 56.35 43.45
CA LYS A 120 28.07 57.57 44.13
C LYS A 120 28.18 57.42 45.66
N LYS A 121 27.59 56.39 46.27
CA LYS A 121 27.56 56.23 47.75
C LYS A 121 27.86 54.81 48.26
N LYS A 122 27.79 53.75 47.45
CA LYS A 122 27.99 52.35 47.88
C LYS A 122 28.66 51.52 46.79
N GLN A 123 29.41 50.48 47.17
CA GLN A 123 29.96 49.51 46.23
C GLN A 123 28.82 48.61 45.72
N VAL A 124 28.50 48.75 44.42
CA VAL A 124 27.47 47.96 43.74
C VAL A 124 28.16 46.87 42.94
N PHE A 125 27.77 45.62 43.17
CA PHE A 125 28.23 44.49 42.38
C PHE A 125 27.20 44.20 41.29
N ILE A 126 27.65 44.11 40.05
CA ILE A 126 26.81 43.83 38.88
C ILE A 126 27.21 42.46 38.35
N ASP A 127 26.26 41.53 38.33
CA ASP A 127 26.41 40.25 37.65
C ASP A 127 25.59 40.26 36.36
N SER A 128 26.23 39.96 35.24
CA SER A 128 25.62 39.85 33.90
C SER A 128 25.53 38.40 33.40
N GLY A 129 25.85 37.43 34.26
CA GLY A 129 25.99 36.02 33.87
C GLY A 129 24.68 35.24 33.77
N ILE A 130 23.52 35.85 34.03
CA ILE A 130 22.22 35.18 33.98
C ILE A 130 21.77 35.05 32.53
N ARG A 131 21.61 33.82 32.06
CA ARG A 131 21.10 33.50 30.71
C ARG A 131 19.79 32.74 30.79
N ILE A 132 18.91 32.93 29.82
CA ILE A 132 17.67 32.15 29.71
C ILE A 132 17.87 31.00 28.73
N PHE A 133 17.31 29.86 29.12
CA PHE A 133 17.26 28.64 28.35
C PHE A 133 15.80 28.24 28.19
N PHE A 134 15.32 28.13 26.96
CA PHE A 134 13.92 27.80 26.71
C PHE A 134 13.73 26.28 26.67
N VAL A 135 12.82 25.80 27.51
CA VAL A 135 12.45 24.39 27.62
C VAL A 135 10.96 24.30 27.28
N GLY A 136 10.51 23.33 26.50
CA GLY A 136 9.10 23.27 26.12
C GLY A 136 8.81 22.27 25.02
N SER A 137 7.56 21.81 24.92
CA SER A 137 7.12 20.93 23.83
C SER A 137 7.30 21.60 22.47
N ALA A 138 6.88 22.87 22.35
CA ALA A 138 7.02 23.67 21.13
C ALA A 138 8.49 23.96 20.76
N VAL A 139 9.37 24.07 21.76
CA VAL A 139 10.81 24.24 21.58
C VAL A 139 11.45 22.94 21.10
N LEU A 140 11.17 21.82 21.78
CA LEU A 140 11.71 20.51 21.44
C LEU A 140 11.29 20.06 20.03
N THR A 141 10.01 20.22 19.70
CA THR A 141 9.48 19.89 18.37
C THR A 141 10.18 20.68 17.26
N ARG A 142 10.41 21.99 17.46
CA ARG A 142 11.17 22.82 16.52
C ARG A 142 12.63 22.40 16.43
N LEU A 143 13.28 22.06 17.54
CA LEU A 143 14.69 21.61 17.56
C LEU A 143 14.87 20.26 16.85
N VAL A 144 13.96 19.32 17.11
CA VAL A 144 13.89 18.03 16.42
C VAL A 144 13.66 18.23 14.92
N ALA A 145 12.77 19.14 14.55
CA ALA A 145 12.54 19.54 13.17
C ALA A 145 13.73 20.30 12.55
N ALA A 146 14.52 21.04 13.34
CA ALA A 146 15.67 21.80 12.84
C ALA A 146 16.89 20.93 12.59
N GLY A 147 17.09 19.87 13.37
CA GLY A 147 18.27 19.03 13.21
C GLY A 147 19.20 18.96 14.42
N SER A 148 19.06 19.86 15.38
CA SER A 148 20.14 20.14 16.33
C SER A 148 20.18 19.12 17.47
N MET A 149 21.08 18.13 17.40
CA MET A 149 21.19 17.07 18.41
C MET A 149 21.66 17.59 19.77
N ASP A 150 22.73 18.39 19.78
CA ASP A 150 23.29 18.94 21.02
C ASP A 150 22.26 19.78 21.77
N SER A 151 21.54 20.64 21.06
CA SER A 151 20.44 21.43 21.61
C SER A 151 19.30 20.58 22.16
N VAL A 152 18.97 19.45 21.51
CA VAL A 152 17.91 18.55 22.02
C VAL A 152 18.39 17.83 23.28
N ARG A 153 19.64 17.34 23.31
CA ARG A 153 20.23 16.73 24.51
C ARG A 153 20.23 17.72 25.68
N ASP A 154 20.71 18.94 25.45
CA ASP A 154 20.75 19.99 26.47
C ASP A 154 19.36 20.30 27.03
N VAL A 155 18.33 20.32 26.19
CA VAL A 155 16.95 20.57 26.65
C VAL A 155 16.38 19.38 27.43
N LEU A 156 16.70 18.15 27.05
CA LEU A 156 16.23 16.95 27.72
C LEU A 156 16.93 16.72 29.07
N GLU A 157 18.25 16.89 29.15
CA GLU A 157 19.01 16.74 30.41
C GLU A 157 18.58 17.75 31.47
N ARG A 158 18.16 18.94 31.05
CA ARG A 158 17.73 20.03 31.94
C ARG A 158 16.24 20.04 32.21
N SER A 159 15.49 19.18 31.53
CA SER A 159 14.06 19.05 31.76
C SER A 159 13.80 18.26 33.05
N GLU A 160 12.82 18.70 33.84
CA GLU A 160 12.44 18.00 35.05
C GLU A 160 11.94 16.57 34.74
N PRO A 161 12.38 15.55 35.49
CA PRO A 161 12.04 14.15 35.20
C PRO A 161 10.54 13.86 35.31
N GLU A 162 9.80 14.64 36.12
CA GLU A 162 8.34 14.51 36.26
C GLU A 162 7.58 14.89 34.98
N TRP A 163 8.13 15.79 34.16
CA TRP A 163 7.44 16.32 32.99
C TRP A 163 7.53 15.39 31.77
N ARG A 164 8.41 14.38 31.79
CA ARG A 164 8.63 13.44 30.66
C ARG A 164 8.70 14.16 29.31
N ALA A 165 9.59 15.15 29.22
CA ALA A 165 9.71 16.06 28.07
C ALA A 165 9.86 15.34 26.71
N VAL A 166 10.42 14.13 26.74
CA VAL A 166 10.62 13.26 25.58
C VAL A 166 9.29 12.84 24.91
N ASP A 167 8.21 12.70 25.68
CA ASP A 167 6.88 12.32 25.19
C ASP A 167 6.07 13.52 24.68
N SER A 168 6.70 14.70 24.60
CA SER A 168 6.03 15.89 24.11
C SER A 168 5.55 15.74 22.67
N VAL A 169 4.40 16.36 22.40
CA VAL A 169 3.77 16.38 21.09
C VAL A 169 3.81 17.78 20.48
N ASP A 170 3.84 17.84 19.16
CA ASP A 170 3.67 19.09 18.42
C ASP A 170 2.22 19.60 18.48
N SER A 171 1.98 20.77 17.88
CA SER A 171 0.64 21.36 17.75
C SER A 171 -0.33 20.51 16.92
N ALA A 172 0.18 19.54 16.16
CA ALA A 172 -0.60 18.59 15.37
C ALA A 172 -0.80 17.23 16.07
N GLY A 173 -0.27 17.04 17.28
CA GLY A 173 -0.36 15.80 18.06
C GLY A 173 0.66 14.72 17.67
N GLN A 174 1.72 15.05 16.94
CA GLN A 174 2.83 14.14 16.65
C GLN A 174 3.89 14.17 17.76
N SER A 175 4.25 13.01 18.30
CA SER A 175 5.35 12.89 19.27
C SER A 175 6.71 13.25 18.66
N LEU A 176 7.68 13.66 19.47
CA LEU A 176 9.08 13.88 19.05
C LEU A 176 9.68 12.69 18.28
N LEU A 177 9.39 11.46 18.71
CA LEU A 177 9.91 10.24 18.07
C LEU A 177 9.41 10.10 16.62
N HIS A 178 8.12 10.34 16.36
CA HIS A 178 7.56 10.38 15.01
C HIS A 178 8.21 11.46 14.12
N LEU A 179 8.48 12.65 14.67
CA LEU A 179 9.16 13.72 13.91
C LEU A 179 10.61 13.33 13.57
N ALA A 180 11.32 12.67 14.48
CA ALA A 180 12.66 12.17 14.23
C ALA A 180 12.70 11.10 13.12
N ILE A 181 11.74 10.17 13.14
CA ILE A 181 11.59 9.10 12.14
C ILE A 181 11.21 9.68 10.77
N ALA A 182 10.30 10.66 10.73
CA ALA A 182 9.91 11.33 9.49
C ALA A 182 11.09 12.07 8.81
N ARG A 183 12.16 12.36 9.56
CA ARG A 183 13.40 12.95 9.02
C ARG A 183 14.47 11.91 8.68
N GLY A 184 14.25 10.63 8.95
CA GLY A 184 15.21 9.56 8.65
C GLY A 184 16.54 9.71 9.39
N ARG A 185 16.53 10.27 10.61
CA ARG A 185 17.77 10.50 11.38
C ARG A 185 17.91 9.49 12.52
N PRO A 186 18.64 8.39 12.33
CA PRO A 186 18.79 7.36 13.37
C PRO A 186 19.50 7.90 14.61
N ASP A 187 20.45 8.83 14.45
CA ASP A 187 21.19 9.41 15.56
C ASP A 187 20.28 10.19 16.53
N LEU A 188 19.29 10.90 15.98
CA LEU A 188 18.30 11.62 16.79
C LEU A 188 17.35 10.63 17.48
N VAL A 189 16.95 9.57 16.78
CA VAL A 189 16.14 8.50 17.38
C VAL A 189 16.89 7.82 18.52
N GLN A 190 18.18 7.54 18.35
CA GLN A 190 19.02 6.95 19.38
C GLN A 190 19.11 7.87 20.61
N LEU A 191 19.36 9.17 20.42
CA LEU A 191 19.37 10.15 21.50
C LEU A 191 18.04 10.20 22.23
N LEU A 192 16.91 10.21 21.51
CA LEU A 192 15.60 10.19 22.16
C LEU A 192 15.38 8.89 22.94
N LEU A 193 15.82 7.74 22.41
CA LEU A 193 15.73 6.44 23.06
C LEU A 193 16.63 6.28 24.30
N GLU A 194 17.67 7.12 24.47
CA GLU A 194 18.47 7.17 25.70
C GLU A 194 17.62 7.63 26.90
N PHE A 195 16.61 8.46 26.67
CA PHE A 195 15.73 9.02 27.70
C PHE A 195 14.40 8.25 27.86
N ASP A 196 14.34 6.99 27.43
CA ASP A 196 13.19 6.07 27.56
C ASP A 196 11.82 6.68 27.15
N PRO A 197 11.65 7.05 25.86
CA PRO A 197 10.40 7.58 25.33
C PRO A 197 9.32 6.50 25.33
N ASN A 198 8.06 6.93 25.27
CA ASN A 198 6.96 6.03 24.96
C ASN A 198 7.06 5.52 23.51
N VAL A 199 7.61 4.32 23.35
CA VAL A 199 7.78 3.64 22.06
C VAL A 199 6.46 3.25 21.39
N GLU A 200 5.34 3.30 22.12
CA GLU A 200 3.99 3.05 21.61
C GLU A 200 3.16 4.34 21.47
N ALA A 201 3.82 5.51 21.50
CA ALA A 201 3.16 6.78 21.26
C ALA A 201 2.40 6.73 19.92
N ARG A 202 1.25 7.39 19.83
CA ARG A 202 0.42 7.36 18.62
C ARG A 202 0.55 8.68 17.88
N SER A 203 0.73 8.61 16.57
CA SER A 203 0.66 9.79 15.72
C SER A 203 -0.80 10.25 15.55
N ARG A 204 -0.98 11.40 14.89
CA ARG A 204 -2.29 11.87 14.42
C ARG A 204 -3.05 10.82 13.59
N ALA A 205 -2.35 10.00 12.82
CA ALA A 205 -2.94 8.94 12.00
C ALA A 205 -3.21 7.64 12.80
N GLY A 206 -2.95 7.64 14.10
CA GLY A 206 -3.05 6.44 14.95
C GLY A 206 -1.91 5.44 14.78
N SER A 207 -0.89 5.80 13.99
CA SER A 207 0.27 4.95 13.73
C SER A 207 1.22 4.90 14.91
N THR A 208 1.89 3.77 15.12
CA THR A 208 3.00 3.66 16.05
C THR A 208 4.31 4.17 15.42
N PRO A 209 5.36 4.44 16.22
CA PRO A 209 6.66 4.83 15.69
C PRO A 209 7.28 3.72 14.85
N LEU A 210 7.06 2.45 15.22
CA LEU A 210 7.51 1.30 14.43
C LEU A 210 6.80 1.22 13.08
N GLU A 211 5.48 1.47 13.02
CA GLU A 211 4.72 1.55 11.77
C GLU A 211 5.23 2.69 10.87
N ALA A 212 5.52 3.87 11.46
CA ALA A 212 6.09 4.99 10.73
C ALA A 212 7.49 4.67 10.17
N ALA A 213 8.35 4.03 10.96
CA ALA A 213 9.69 3.62 10.53
C ALA A 213 9.65 2.51 9.47
N ALA A 214 8.68 1.59 9.58
CA ALA A 214 8.46 0.56 8.58
C ALA A 214 7.96 1.12 7.24
N ALA A 215 7.16 2.20 7.27
CA ALA A 215 6.72 2.88 6.05
C ALA A 215 7.87 3.64 5.36
N THR A 216 8.76 4.30 6.12
CA THR A 216 9.90 5.02 5.55
C THR A 216 10.99 4.08 5.01
N GLY A 217 11.15 2.89 5.61
CA GLY A 217 12.14 1.89 5.19
C GLY A 217 13.48 1.99 5.91
N GLU A 218 13.55 2.76 6.99
CA GLU A 218 14.78 3.00 7.74
C GLU A 218 15.13 1.82 8.66
N ALA A 219 15.92 0.87 8.13
CA ALA A 219 16.26 -0.38 8.83
C ALA A 219 16.94 -0.17 10.20
N LEU A 220 17.84 0.81 10.30
CA LEU A 220 18.52 1.12 11.57
C LEU A 220 17.55 1.63 12.64
N ILE A 221 16.61 2.48 12.25
CA ILE A 221 15.57 3.00 13.16
C ILE A 221 14.69 1.85 13.64
N VAL A 222 14.29 0.95 12.74
CA VAL A 222 13.51 -0.25 13.09
C VAL A 222 14.28 -1.14 14.05
N GLU A 223 15.58 -1.37 13.84
CA GLU A 223 16.41 -2.16 14.74
C GLU A 223 16.50 -1.54 16.14
N LEU A 224 16.70 -0.22 16.23
CA LEU A 224 16.75 0.52 17.50
C LEU A 224 15.42 0.42 18.26
N LEU A 225 14.29 0.58 17.57
CA LEU A 225 12.95 0.47 18.18
C LEU A 225 12.66 -0.96 18.66
N LEU A 226 13.01 -1.98 17.87
CA LEU A 226 12.83 -3.38 18.25
C LEU A 226 13.76 -3.79 19.41
N ALA A 227 14.94 -3.19 19.54
CA ALA A 227 15.82 -3.41 20.69
C ALA A 227 15.18 -2.96 22.01
N ARG A 228 14.34 -1.92 21.97
CA ARG A 228 13.57 -1.41 23.13
C ARG A 228 12.19 -2.07 23.30
N ARG A 229 11.98 -3.25 22.69
CA ARG A 229 10.74 -4.05 22.78
C ARG A 229 9.49 -3.33 22.24
N ALA A 230 9.64 -2.49 21.21
CA ALA A 230 8.48 -1.97 20.48
C ALA A 230 7.61 -3.13 19.97
N SER A 231 6.30 -2.96 20.04
CA SER A 231 5.33 -3.98 19.66
C SER A 231 5.37 -4.22 18.16
N THR A 232 5.42 -5.49 17.75
CA THR A 232 5.37 -5.88 16.33
C THR A 232 3.94 -6.01 15.80
N GLU A 233 2.95 -5.86 16.68
CA GLU A 233 1.53 -6.00 16.38
C GLU A 233 0.97 -4.73 15.73
N SER A 234 -0.12 -4.87 14.98
CA SER A 234 -0.84 -3.73 14.41
C SER A 234 -1.54 -2.92 15.49
N SER A 235 -1.40 -1.59 15.45
CA SER A 235 -2.21 -0.68 16.25
C SER A 235 -3.69 -0.78 15.84
N PRO A 236 -4.67 -0.83 16.77
CA PRO A 236 -6.08 -0.94 16.42
C PRO A 236 -6.65 0.30 15.69
N ALA A 237 -5.89 1.40 15.66
CA ALA A 237 -6.25 2.61 14.91
C ALA A 237 -5.58 2.69 13.54
N SER A 238 -4.52 1.89 13.31
CA SER A 238 -3.89 1.79 12.00
C SER A 238 -4.59 0.69 11.20
N ALA A 239 -4.94 0.98 9.96
CA ALA A 239 -5.48 -0.04 9.06
C ALA A 239 -4.46 -1.14 8.75
N LEU A 240 -3.17 -0.83 8.88
CA LEU A 240 -2.04 -1.66 8.45
C LEU A 240 -0.99 -1.74 9.57
N GLY A 241 -0.59 -2.96 9.93
CA GLY A 241 0.50 -3.18 10.88
C GLY A 241 1.91 -2.92 10.28
N PRO A 242 2.97 -2.95 11.10
CA PRO A 242 4.34 -2.67 10.66
C PRO A 242 4.80 -3.59 9.52
N LEU A 243 4.49 -4.89 9.62
CA LEU A 243 4.84 -5.88 8.59
C LEU A 243 4.13 -5.62 7.26
N HIS A 244 2.88 -5.15 7.31
CA HIS A 244 2.08 -4.83 6.15
C HIS A 244 2.64 -3.62 5.39
N LEU A 245 3.01 -2.56 6.12
CA LEU A 245 3.61 -1.35 5.55
C LEU A 245 4.97 -1.64 4.91
N ALA A 246 5.82 -2.42 5.59
CA ALA A 246 7.11 -2.84 5.04
C ALA A 246 6.95 -3.68 3.76
N ALA A 247 5.97 -4.59 3.74
CA ALA A 247 5.68 -5.45 2.60
C ALA A 247 5.12 -4.66 1.40
N ALA A 248 4.22 -3.71 1.62
CA ALA A 248 3.66 -2.85 0.57
C ALA A 248 4.73 -1.93 -0.04
N ALA A 249 5.56 -1.32 0.81
CA ALA A 249 6.63 -0.43 0.35
C ALA A 249 7.82 -1.18 -0.29
N GLY A 250 7.96 -2.48 -0.02
CA GLY A 250 9.01 -3.32 -0.61
C GLY A 250 10.34 -3.31 0.16
N HIS A 251 10.32 -2.94 1.44
CA HIS A 251 11.54 -2.79 2.25
C HIS A 251 12.01 -4.14 2.79
N THR A 252 12.85 -4.84 2.01
CA THR A 252 13.34 -6.19 2.32
C THR A 252 14.11 -6.28 3.64
N GLU A 253 15.02 -5.35 3.93
CA GLU A 253 15.81 -5.40 5.17
C GLU A 253 14.95 -5.17 6.42
N VAL A 254 14.02 -4.23 6.37
CA VAL A 254 13.03 -4.00 7.44
C VAL A 254 12.19 -5.25 7.67
N LEU A 255 11.71 -5.87 6.59
CA LEU A 255 10.93 -7.10 6.65
C LEU A 255 11.74 -8.24 7.29
N ARG A 256 13.03 -8.37 6.93
CA ARG A 256 13.94 -9.36 7.52
C ARG A 256 14.09 -9.18 9.03
N LEU A 257 14.25 -7.93 9.48
CA LEU A 257 14.41 -7.59 10.89
C LEU A 257 13.13 -7.90 11.69
N LEU A 258 11.96 -7.52 11.17
CA LEU A 258 10.67 -7.79 11.80
C LEU A 258 10.41 -9.31 11.94
N LEU A 259 10.66 -10.08 10.89
CA LEU A 259 10.50 -11.54 10.91
C LEU A 259 11.47 -12.20 11.90
N ARG A 260 12.73 -11.73 11.97
CA ARG A 260 13.72 -12.25 12.93
C ARG A 260 13.34 -11.98 14.39
N LYS A 261 12.61 -10.90 14.65
CA LYS A 261 12.15 -10.51 15.99
C LYS A 261 10.79 -11.12 16.38
N GLY A 262 10.23 -11.98 15.54
CA GLY A 262 9.03 -12.76 15.84
C GLY A 262 7.71 -12.09 15.46
N ALA A 263 7.73 -11.14 14.53
CA ALA A 263 6.49 -10.58 13.99
C ALA A 263 5.61 -11.69 13.36
N ALA A 264 4.31 -11.67 13.67
CA ALA A 264 3.37 -12.64 13.15
C ALA A 264 3.17 -12.47 11.64
N VAL A 265 3.62 -13.45 10.86
CA VAL A 265 3.61 -13.40 9.38
C VAL A 265 2.19 -13.38 8.81
N ASP A 266 1.27 -14.08 9.48
CA ASP A 266 -0.13 -14.24 9.05
C ASP A 266 -1.08 -13.27 9.76
N ALA A 267 -0.57 -12.24 10.45
CA ALA A 267 -1.42 -11.24 11.08
C ALA A 267 -2.30 -10.56 10.01
N PRO A 268 -3.63 -10.53 10.16
CA PRO A 268 -4.50 -9.81 9.25
C PRO A 268 -4.46 -8.30 9.52
N ALA A 269 -4.45 -7.50 8.47
CA ALA A 269 -4.75 -6.07 8.51
C ALA A 269 -6.23 -5.84 8.86
N ALA A 270 -6.63 -4.58 9.04
CA ALA A 270 -8.04 -4.22 9.32
C ALA A 270 -9.01 -4.72 8.24
N ASP A 271 -8.56 -4.75 6.98
CA ASP A 271 -9.33 -5.27 5.84
C ASP A 271 -9.31 -6.82 5.74
N GLY A 272 -8.65 -7.52 6.66
CA GLY A 272 -8.42 -8.96 6.61
C GLY A 272 -7.30 -9.40 5.66
N ARG A 273 -6.66 -8.48 4.91
CA ARG A 273 -5.51 -8.77 4.04
C ARG A 273 -4.26 -9.08 4.88
N THR A 274 -3.45 -10.05 4.45
CA THR A 274 -2.14 -10.34 5.08
C THR A 274 -1.02 -9.56 4.40
N ALA A 275 0.17 -9.50 5.02
CA ALA A 275 1.35 -8.87 4.44
C ALA A 275 1.72 -9.46 3.05
N LEU A 276 1.44 -10.75 2.82
CA LEU A 276 1.67 -11.41 1.54
C LEU A 276 0.74 -10.86 0.44
N HIS A 277 -0.52 -10.50 0.75
CA HIS A 277 -1.43 -9.90 -0.23
C HIS A 277 -0.89 -8.57 -0.74
N LEU A 278 -0.44 -7.70 0.18
CA LEU A 278 0.08 -6.37 -0.16
C LEU A 278 1.40 -6.46 -0.94
N ALA A 279 2.29 -7.37 -0.56
CA ALA A 279 3.52 -7.62 -1.32
C ALA A 279 3.23 -8.07 -2.76
N VAL A 280 2.16 -8.85 -2.95
CA VAL A 280 1.75 -9.34 -4.27
C VAL A 280 1.05 -8.26 -5.09
N GLU A 281 0.17 -7.47 -4.48
CA GLU A 281 -0.53 -6.35 -5.10
C GLU A 281 0.45 -5.31 -5.67
N GLU A 282 1.52 -5.03 -4.93
CA GLU A 282 2.58 -4.09 -5.33
C GLU A 282 3.74 -4.75 -6.10
N SER A 283 3.58 -6.02 -6.54
CA SER A 283 4.58 -6.77 -7.31
C SER A 283 5.98 -6.88 -6.65
N ARG A 284 6.05 -6.87 -5.31
CA ARG A 284 7.30 -6.92 -4.51
C ARG A 284 7.78 -8.36 -4.35
N ARG A 285 8.43 -8.89 -5.39
CA ARG A 285 8.89 -10.29 -5.50
C ARG A 285 9.80 -10.75 -4.35
N ASP A 286 10.76 -9.93 -3.98
CA ASP A 286 11.72 -10.31 -2.92
C ASP A 286 11.06 -10.34 -1.54
N CYS A 287 10.13 -9.41 -1.28
CA CYS A 287 9.31 -9.43 -0.07
C CYS A 287 8.42 -10.67 -0.02
N ALA A 288 7.73 -11.00 -1.12
CA ALA A 288 6.91 -12.21 -1.20
C ALA A 288 7.74 -13.48 -0.99
N ARG A 289 8.94 -13.57 -1.59
CA ARG A 289 9.87 -14.69 -1.38
C ARG A 289 10.26 -14.84 0.10
N MET A 290 10.55 -13.73 0.78
CA MET A 290 10.93 -13.76 2.19
C MET A 290 9.75 -14.14 3.09
N LEU A 291 8.55 -13.61 2.84
CA LEU A 291 7.34 -13.96 3.59
C LEU A 291 7.02 -15.46 3.45
N LEU A 292 7.08 -16.00 2.23
CA LEU A 292 6.87 -17.42 1.98
C LEU A 292 7.96 -18.29 2.64
N ALA A 293 9.22 -17.83 2.65
CA ALA A 293 10.31 -18.51 3.35
C ALA A 293 10.14 -18.50 4.87
N ALA A 294 9.49 -17.46 5.41
CA ALA A 294 9.15 -17.36 6.83
C ALA A 294 7.89 -18.15 7.23
N GLY A 295 7.26 -18.85 6.28
CA GLY A 295 6.10 -19.71 6.54
C GLY A 295 4.74 -19.02 6.38
N ALA A 296 4.67 -17.88 5.66
CA ALA A 296 3.40 -17.25 5.33
C ALA A 296 2.44 -18.23 4.64
N ARG A 297 1.18 -18.26 5.08
CA ARG A 297 0.15 -19.09 4.45
C ARG A 297 -0.22 -18.52 3.08
N ALA A 298 0.21 -19.20 2.02
CA ALA A 298 -0.15 -18.85 0.65
C ALA A 298 -1.66 -18.95 0.38
N GLU A 299 -2.40 -19.74 1.18
CA GLU A 299 -3.85 -19.91 1.09
C GLU A 299 -4.65 -18.93 1.96
N ALA A 300 -3.99 -17.99 2.63
CA ALA A 300 -4.70 -17.00 3.43
C ALA A 300 -5.68 -16.22 2.55
N CYS A 301 -6.94 -16.13 2.96
CA CYS A 301 -7.95 -15.33 2.27
C CYS A 301 -8.07 -13.97 2.96
N GLY A 302 -7.96 -12.89 2.21
CA GLY A 302 -8.06 -11.53 2.74
C GLY A 302 -8.87 -10.59 1.84
N GLY A 303 -9.24 -9.43 2.37
CA GLY A 303 -10.03 -8.43 1.64
C GLY A 303 -11.53 -8.72 1.60
N ALA A 304 -12.28 -7.81 0.97
CA ALA A 304 -13.74 -7.88 0.87
C ALA A 304 -14.24 -9.14 0.15
N ASP A 305 -13.51 -9.58 -0.88
CA ASP A 305 -13.88 -10.74 -1.72
C ASP A 305 -13.29 -12.07 -1.21
N ARG A 306 -12.56 -12.04 -0.08
CA ARG A 306 -11.79 -13.19 0.45
C ARG A 306 -10.82 -13.76 -0.59
N ASP A 307 -10.13 -12.87 -1.29
CA ASP A 307 -9.16 -13.23 -2.31
C ASP A 307 -7.95 -13.91 -1.67
N THR A 308 -7.38 -14.89 -2.37
CA THR A 308 -6.04 -15.39 -2.01
C THR A 308 -4.95 -14.55 -2.69
N PRO A 309 -3.69 -14.58 -2.20
CA PRO A 309 -2.57 -13.92 -2.86
C PRO A 309 -2.43 -14.35 -4.33
N LEU A 310 -2.80 -15.59 -4.68
CA LEU A 310 -2.78 -16.04 -6.07
C LEU A 310 -3.83 -15.33 -6.93
N HIS A 311 -5.02 -15.03 -6.40
CA HIS A 311 -6.03 -14.27 -7.12
C HIS A 311 -5.57 -12.84 -7.39
N VAL A 312 -4.96 -12.19 -6.39
CA VAL A 312 -4.39 -10.84 -6.53
C VAL A 312 -3.26 -10.84 -7.58
N ALA A 313 -2.34 -11.81 -7.51
CA ALA A 313 -1.27 -11.96 -8.51
C ALA A 313 -1.81 -12.19 -9.93
N ALA A 314 -2.88 -12.98 -10.04
CA ALA A 314 -3.51 -13.32 -11.31
C ALA A 314 -4.25 -12.13 -11.92
N ALA A 315 -4.94 -11.32 -11.12
CA ALA A 315 -5.55 -10.07 -11.54
C ALA A 315 -4.51 -9.05 -12.01
N GLY A 316 -3.36 -8.99 -11.33
CA GLY A 316 -2.23 -8.12 -11.69
C GLY A 316 -1.42 -8.56 -12.90
N GLY A 317 -1.57 -9.80 -13.38
CA GLY A 317 -0.84 -10.30 -14.56
C GLY A 317 0.61 -10.71 -14.31
N ASP A 318 1.03 -10.83 -13.05
CA ASP A 318 2.46 -10.89 -12.68
C ASP A 318 2.99 -12.34 -12.71
N GLU A 319 3.44 -12.78 -13.89
CA GLU A 319 3.81 -14.17 -14.19
C GLU A 319 4.85 -14.77 -13.23
N GLN A 320 5.89 -14.01 -12.90
CA GLN A 320 6.94 -14.48 -12.02
C GLN A 320 6.45 -14.61 -10.58
N MET A 321 5.52 -13.74 -10.14
CA MET A 321 4.91 -13.83 -8.82
C MET A 321 4.02 -15.08 -8.72
N VAL A 322 3.22 -15.35 -9.75
CA VAL A 322 2.40 -16.56 -9.85
C VAL A 322 3.27 -17.81 -9.80
N LYS A 323 4.40 -17.85 -10.53
CA LYS A 323 5.36 -18.97 -10.46
C LYS A 323 5.90 -19.18 -9.04
N LEU A 324 6.34 -18.11 -8.36
CA LEU A 324 6.85 -18.18 -6.99
C LEU A 324 5.80 -18.68 -6.00
N LEU A 325 4.56 -18.19 -6.10
CA LEU A 325 3.45 -18.62 -5.26
C LEU A 325 3.09 -20.09 -5.51
N LEU A 326 3.15 -20.57 -6.75
CA LEU A 326 2.87 -21.97 -7.08
C LEU A 326 4.00 -22.91 -6.62
N GLU A 327 5.27 -22.49 -6.73
CA GLU A 327 6.42 -23.26 -6.25
C GLU A 327 6.38 -23.48 -4.73
N ARG A 328 5.87 -22.51 -3.97
CA ARG A 328 5.89 -22.52 -2.49
C ARG A 328 4.54 -22.84 -1.84
N GLY A 329 3.44 -22.48 -2.47
CA GLY A 329 2.07 -22.68 -1.98
C GLY A 329 1.44 -24.02 -2.35
N GLY A 330 2.10 -24.83 -3.19
CA GLY A 330 1.63 -26.16 -3.56
C GLY A 330 0.45 -26.15 -4.54
N ALA A 331 0.07 -27.35 -5.02
CA ALA A 331 -0.93 -27.50 -6.08
C ALA A 331 -2.36 -27.12 -5.65
N GLY A 332 -2.67 -27.19 -4.35
CA GLY A 332 -4.00 -26.86 -3.79
C GLY A 332 -4.39 -25.40 -3.96
N LEU A 333 -3.41 -24.48 -4.02
CA LEU A 333 -3.63 -23.04 -4.17
C LEU A 333 -4.38 -22.67 -5.45
N ARG A 334 -4.28 -23.50 -6.49
CA ARG A 334 -4.94 -23.28 -7.79
C ARG A 334 -6.45 -23.50 -7.75
N GLU A 335 -6.91 -24.34 -6.83
CA GLU A 335 -8.31 -24.77 -6.73
C GLU A 335 -9.10 -23.97 -5.67
N VAL A 336 -8.41 -23.11 -4.91
CA VAL A 336 -9.06 -22.25 -3.90
C VAL A 336 -9.99 -21.26 -4.59
N ARG A 337 -11.18 -21.09 -4.01
CA ARG A 337 -12.22 -20.19 -4.49
C ARG A 337 -12.41 -19.03 -3.53
N ASN A 338 -12.62 -17.84 -4.09
CA ASN A 338 -12.98 -16.64 -3.34
C ASN A 338 -14.46 -16.70 -2.91
N ALA A 339 -14.95 -15.70 -2.19
CA ALA A 339 -16.35 -15.64 -1.75
C ALA A 339 -17.35 -15.68 -2.93
N VAL A 340 -16.93 -15.17 -4.09
CA VAL A 340 -17.70 -15.16 -5.35
C VAL A 340 -17.64 -16.51 -6.09
N GLY A 341 -16.89 -17.49 -5.57
CA GLY A 341 -16.71 -18.80 -6.20
C GLY A 341 -15.71 -18.81 -7.37
N ARG A 342 -15.02 -17.69 -7.61
CA ARG A 342 -14.04 -17.50 -8.68
C ARG A 342 -12.71 -18.16 -8.31
N THR A 343 -12.03 -18.68 -9.33
CA THR A 343 -10.66 -19.20 -9.23
C THR A 343 -9.65 -18.16 -9.73
N ALA A 344 -8.36 -18.36 -9.44
CA ALA A 344 -7.30 -17.48 -9.93
C ALA A 344 -7.25 -17.44 -11.48
N TYR A 345 -7.74 -18.49 -12.15
CA TYR A 345 -7.88 -18.50 -13.60
C TYR A 345 -8.95 -17.51 -14.08
N ASP A 346 -10.09 -17.44 -13.41
CA ASP A 346 -11.17 -16.53 -13.76
C ASP A 346 -10.72 -15.07 -13.56
N ALA A 347 -9.96 -14.80 -12.49
CA ALA A 347 -9.34 -13.48 -12.27
C ALA A 347 -8.32 -13.10 -13.37
N ALA A 348 -7.48 -14.05 -13.80
CA ALA A 348 -6.56 -13.83 -14.93
C ALA A 348 -7.31 -13.61 -16.26
N ALA A 349 -8.44 -14.29 -16.45
CA ALA A 349 -9.26 -14.18 -17.65
C ALA A 349 -9.97 -12.82 -17.74
N GLU A 350 -10.51 -12.30 -16.63
CA GLU A 350 -11.06 -10.94 -16.56
C GLU A 350 -9.99 -9.87 -16.82
N GLY A 351 -8.77 -10.08 -16.32
CA GLY A 351 -7.62 -9.21 -16.58
C GLY A 351 -7.06 -9.31 -18.01
N GLY A 352 -7.50 -10.29 -18.82
CA GLY A 352 -6.99 -10.52 -20.18
C GLY A 352 -5.54 -11.01 -20.24
N HIS A 353 -5.01 -11.57 -19.14
CA HIS A 353 -3.60 -11.92 -19.02
C HIS A 353 -3.30 -13.30 -19.62
N SER A 354 -3.23 -13.35 -20.96
CA SER A 354 -3.05 -14.60 -21.72
C SER A 354 -1.81 -15.41 -21.33
N ARG A 355 -0.73 -14.73 -20.93
CA ARG A 355 0.53 -15.36 -20.50
C ARG A 355 0.40 -16.15 -19.19
N LEU A 356 -0.58 -15.82 -18.35
CA LEU A 356 -0.84 -16.55 -17.11
C LEU A 356 -1.60 -17.86 -17.35
N PHE A 357 -2.30 -18.01 -18.49
CA PHE A 357 -3.02 -19.25 -18.79
C PHE A 357 -2.08 -20.45 -18.91
N ASP A 358 -0.91 -20.25 -19.51
CA ASP A 358 0.13 -21.28 -19.65
C ASP A 358 0.77 -21.62 -18.30
N VAL A 359 0.85 -20.66 -17.37
CA VAL A 359 1.48 -20.87 -16.06
C VAL A 359 0.51 -21.49 -15.03
N LEU A 360 -0.75 -21.09 -15.05
CA LEU A 360 -1.79 -21.64 -14.17
C LEU A 360 -2.20 -23.06 -14.59
N ARG A 361 -1.82 -23.53 -15.80
CA ARG A 361 -1.84 -24.93 -16.33
C ARG A 361 -3.11 -25.78 -16.08
N LEU A 362 -4.24 -25.18 -15.73
CA LEU A 362 -5.49 -25.94 -15.62
C LEU A 362 -6.14 -26.21 -16.99
N GLY A 363 -5.94 -25.30 -17.95
CA GLY A 363 -6.33 -25.50 -19.35
C GLY A 363 -5.50 -26.57 -20.07
N GLU A 364 -4.17 -26.57 -19.88
CA GLU A 364 -3.29 -27.57 -20.48
C GLU A 364 -3.52 -28.99 -19.95
N GLY A 365 -3.78 -29.16 -18.65
CA GLY A 365 -4.06 -30.47 -18.07
C GLY A 365 -5.34 -31.09 -18.65
N LEU A 366 -6.41 -30.29 -18.74
CA LEU A 366 -7.68 -30.70 -19.32
C LEU A 366 -7.55 -30.94 -20.83
N ALA A 367 -6.87 -30.04 -21.55
CA ALA A 367 -6.62 -30.16 -22.99
C ALA A 367 -5.70 -31.36 -23.33
N ALA A 368 -4.68 -31.64 -22.52
CA ALA A 368 -3.78 -32.78 -22.69
C ALA A 368 -4.49 -34.11 -22.37
N ALA A 369 -5.28 -34.15 -21.29
CA ALA A 369 -6.12 -35.31 -20.98
C ALA A 369 -7.17 -35.54 -22.07
N ALA A 370 -7.76 -34.47 -22.59
CA ALA A 370 -8.69 -34.52 -23.71
C ALA A 370 -8.03 -35.00 -25.02
N ARG A 371 -6.79 -34.59 -25.28
CA ARG A 371 -5.98 -35.06 -26.42
C ARG A 371 -5.65 -36.56 -26.31
N LYS A 372 -5.31 -37.03 -25.10
CA LYS A 372 -4.98 -38.44 -24.84
C LYS A 372 -6.23 -39.34 -24.82
N GLY A 373 -7.40 -38.78 -24.50
CA GLY A 373 -8.67 -39.53 -24.39
C GLY A 373 -8.93 -40.10 -23.00
N GLU A 374 -8.32 -39.55 -21.96
CA GLU A 374 -8.46 -40.03 -20.58
C GLU A 374 -9.77 -39.54 -19.94
N ALA A 375 -10.90 -40.17 -20.27
CA ALA A 375 -12.23 -39.75 -19.80
C ALA A 375 -12.35 -39.68 -18.26
N ARG A 376 -11.78 -40.66 -17.53
CA ARG A 376 -11.73 -40.64 -16.05
C ARG A 376 -10.82 -39.56 -15.48
N GLY A 377 -9.79 -39.16 -16.21
CA GLY A 377 -8.89 -38.07 -15.84
C GLY A 377 -9.60 -36.72 -15.99
N VAL A 378 -10.26 -36.53 -17.14
CA VAL A 378 -11.09 -35.36 -17.44
C VAL A 378 -12.20 -35.19 -16.41
N GLN A 379 -12.95 -36.25 -16.10
CA GLN A 379 -14.05 -36.18 -15.14
C GLN A 379 -13.58 -35.80 -13.73
N ARG A 380 -12.49 -36.40 -13.23
CA ARG A 380 -11.89 -36.02 -11.95
C ARG A 380 -11.40 -34.57 -11.94
N MET A 381 -10.87 -34.08 -13.06
CA MET A 381 -10.37 -32.71 -13.19
C MET A 381 -11.51 -31.69 -13.19
N ILE A 382 -12.64 -32.03 -13.83
CA ILE A 382 -13.87 -31.21 -13.79
C ILE A 382 -14.51 -31.23 -12.40
N GLU A 383 -14.53 -32.38 -11.73
CA GLU A 383 -15.03 -32.50 -10.34
C GLU A 383 -14.15 -31.72 -9.34
N ARG A 384 -12.85 -31.57 -9.64
CA ARG A 384 -11.93 -30.65 -8.94
C ARG A 384 -12.05 -29.19 -9.37
N GLY A 385 -13.01 -28.87 -10.24
CA GLY A 385 -13.35 -27.49 -10.59
C GLY A 385 -12.58 -26.90 -11.77
N ALA A 386 -11.97 -27.73 -12.63
CA ALA A 386 -11.35 -27.22 -13.84
C ALA A 386 -12.36 -26.50 -14.75
N ALA A 387 -11.97 -25.34 -15.27
CA ALA A 387 -12.76 -24.56 -16.20
C ALA A 387 -12.99 -25.35 -17.50
N VAL A 388 -14.19 -25.89 -17.66
CA VAL A 388 -14.61 -26.69 -18.82
C VAL A 388 -14.44 -25.91 -20.14
N ASN A 389 -14.66 -24.60 -20.08
CA ASN A 389 -14.56 -23.67 -21.22
C ASN A 389 -13.25 -22.87 -21.24
N GLY A 390 -12.24 -23.27 -20.45
CA GLY A 390 -10.93 -22.63 -20.45
C GLY A 390 -10.33 -22.63 -21.86
N ARG A 391 -9.79 -21.49 -22.28
CA ARG A 391 -9.15 -21.29 -23.59
C ARG A 391 -7.63 -21.30 -23.42
N ASP A 392 -6.93 -21.87 -24.40
CA ASP A 392 -5.47 -21.79 -24.50
C ASP A 392 -5.01 -20.53 -25.24
N GLN A 393 -3.69 -20.38 -25.44
CA GLN A 393 -3.05 -19.26 -26.15
C GLN A 393 -3.51 -19.05 -27.60
N HIS A 394 -4.26 -20.00 -28.18
CA HIS A 394 -4.83 -19.88 -29.53
C HIS A 394 -6.36 -19.75 -29.48
N GLY A 395 -6.94 -19.60 -28.29
CA GLY A 395 -8.38 -19.56 -28.07
C GLY A 395 -9.06 -20.93 -28.06
N TRP A 396 -8.31 -22.04 -28.04
CA TRP A 396 -8.90 -23.37 -28.14
C TRP A 396 -9.43 -23.87 -26.80
N THR A 397 -10.60 -24.49 -26.84
CA THR A 397 -11.19 -25.18 -25.69
C THR A 397 -10.75 -26.64 -25.61
N ALA A 398 -10.91 -27.25 -24.44
CA ALA A 398 -10.72 -28.70 -24.27
C ALA A 398 -11.63 -29.51 -25.23
N LEU A 399 -12.83 -29.00 -25.53
CA LEU A 399 -13.74 -29.60 -26.49
C LEU A 399 -13.18 -29.55 -27.92
N MET A 400 -12.59 -28.44 -28.36
CA MET A 400 -11.94 -28.35 -29.68
C MET A 400 -10.77 -29.33 -29.82
N ARG A 401 -9.95 -29.47 -28.77
CA ARG A 401 -8.84 -30.43 -28.73
C ARG A 401 -9.34 -31.88 -28.79
N ALA A 402 -10.40 -32.21 -28.06
CA ALA A 402 -11.03 -33.53 -28.09
C ALA A 402 -11.66 -33.84 -29.47
N ALA A 403 -12.31 -32.84 -30.07
CA ALA A 403 -12.95 -32.93 -31.38
C ALA A 403 -11.93 -33.16 -32.51
N LEU A 404 -10.80 -32.46 -32.50
CA LEU A 404 -9.71 -32.66 -33.45
C LEU A 404 -9.14 -34.09 -33.40
N LYS A 405 -9.15 -34.73 -32.23
CA LYS A 405 -8.62 -36.10 -32.04
C LYS A 405 -9.68 -37.20 -32.08
N GLY A 406 -10.95 -36.86 -32.26
CA GLY A 406 -12.05 -37.82 -32.33
C GLY A 406 -12.34 -38.54 -31.01
N LYS A 407 -12.05 -37.92 -29.86
CA LYS A 407 -12.26 -38.54 -28.54
C LYS A 407 -13.69 -38.36 -28.05
N VAL A 408 -14.62 -39.10 -28.66
CA VAL A 408 -16.07 -38.98 -28.45
C VAL A 408 -16.49 -39.10 -26.98
N GLU A 409 -15.93 -40.04 -26.23
CA GLU A 409 -16.27 -40.22 -24.80
C GLU A 409 -15.87 -39.03 -23.92
N VAL A 410 -14.73 -38.40 -24.22
CA VAL A 410 -14.33 -37.16 -23.55
C VAL A 410 -15.23 -36.00 -23.95
N MET A 411 -15.60 -35.91 -25.24
CA MET A 411 -16.51 -34.87 -25.73
C MET A 411 -17.86 -34.95 -25.03
N LYS A 412 -18.44 -36.17 -24.90
CA LYS A 412 -19.68 -36.38 -24.15
C LYS A 412 -19.55 -35.91 -22.70
N ALA A 413 -18.50 -36.34 -22.00
CA ALA A 413 -18.25 -35.93 -20.62
C ALA A 413 -18.11 -34.41 -20.45
N LEU A 414 -17.42 -33.73 -21.39
CA LEU A 414 -17.30 -32.26 -21.38
C LEU A 414 -18.65 -31.58 -21.64
N MET A 415 -19.41 -32.05 -22.64
CA MET A 415 -20.72 -31.50 -22.99
C MET A 415 -21.76 -31.72 -21.86
N ASP A 416 -21.73 -32.86 -21.18
CA ASP A 416 -22.61 -33.17 -20.04
C ASP A 416 -22.32 -32.26 -18.83
N LYS A 417 -21.10 -31.73 -18.74
CA LYS A 417 -20.66 -30.79 -17.71
C LYS A 417 -20.77 -29.32 -18.13
N GLY A 418 -21.45 -29.04 -19.24
CA GLY A 418 -21.75 -27.67 -19.68
C GLY A 418 -20.70 -27.03 -20.58
N ALA A 419 -19.90 -27.82 -21.31
CA ALA A 419 -18.99 -27.28 -22.31
C ALA A 419 -19.74 -26.51 -23.41
N GLU A 420 -19.27 -25.31 -23.74
CA GLU A 420 -19.79 -24.50 -24.84
C GLU A 420 -19.44 -25.14 -26.18
N VAL A 421 -20.44 -25.75 -26.81
CA VAL A 421 -20.32 -26.45 -28.11
C VAL A 421 -19.92 -25.48 -29.23
N ASN A 422 -20.40 -24.23 -29.15
CA ASN A 422 -20.25 -23.19 -30.18
C ASN A 422 -19.17 -22.15 -29.85
N ALA A 423 -18.32 -22.42 -28.85
CA ALA A 423 -17.17 -21.56 -28.58
C ALA A 423 -16.30 -21.42 -29.84
N ARG A 424 -15.78 -20.21 -30.08
CA ARG A 424 -14.94 -19.89 -31.23
C ARG A 424 -13.55 -19.45 -30.80
N ASP A 425 -12.53 -19.90 -31.53
CA ASP A 425 -11.14 -19.48 -31.36
C ASP A 425 -10.85 -18.14 -32.08
N GLU A 426 -9.59 -17.68 -32.04
CA GLU A 426 -9.17 -16.41 -32.67
C GLU A 426 -9.29 -16.42 -34.21
N GLU A 427 -9.24 -17.60 -34.84
CA GLU A 427 -9.44 -17.78 -36.28
C GLU A 427 -10.93 -18.05 -36.64
N GLY A 428 -11.83 -18.03 -35.65
CA GLY A 428 -13.26 -18.29 -35.77
C GLY A 428 -13.63 -19.78 -35.90
N TYR A 429 -12.70 -20.70 -35.63
CA TYR A 429 -12.96 -22.14 -35.60
C TYR A 429 -13.79 -22.50 -34.37
N ALA A 430 -14.72 -23.42 -34.58
CA ALA A 430 -15.54 -24.03 -33.55
C ALA A 430 -15.16 -25.52 -33.45
N ALA A 431 -15.60 -26.21 -32.39
CA ALA A 431 -15.35 -27.65 -32.24
C ALA A 431 -15.82 -28.46 -33.47
N LEU A 432 -16.91 -28.02 -34.13
CA LEU A 432 -17.43 -28.62 -35.36
C LEU A 432 -16.47 -28.45 -36.55
N HIS A 433 -15.85 -27.28 -36.70
CA HIS A 433 -14.84 -27.02 -37.73
C HIS A 433 -13.61 -27.93 -37.53
N CYS A 434 -13.14 -28.05 -36.29
CA CYS A 434 -11.99 -28.91 -35.95
C CYS A 434 -12.29 -30.40 -36.21
N ALA A 435 -13.49 -30.89 -35.87
CA ALA A 435 -13.90 -32.27 -36.13
C ALA A 435 -14.02 -32.57 -37.64
N ALA A 436 -14.57 -31.63 -38.41
CA ALA A 436 -14.70 -31.75 -39.86
C ALA A 436 -13.35 -31.71 -40.59
N GLU A 437 -12.42 -30.84 -40.15
CA GLU A 437 -11.07 -30.78 -40.69
C GLU A 437 -10.27 -32.06 -40.42
N ALA A 438 -10.44 -32.65 -39.23
CA ALA A 438 -9.75 -33.88 -38.83
C ALA A 438 -10.40 -35.18 -39.38
N GLY A 439 -11.52 -35.09 -40.10
CA GLY A 439 -12.21 -36.25 -40.66
C GLY A 439 -12.92 -37.15 -39.63
N GLN A 440 -13.25 -36.62 -38.44
CA GLN A 440 -13.80 -37.40 -37.33
C GLN A 440 -15.33 -37.46 -37.38
N ALA A 441 -15.88 -38.42 -38.14
CA ALA A 441 -17.33 -38.52 -38.37
C ALA A 441 -18.17 -38.69 -37.10
N GLU A 442 -17.73 -39.52 -36.16
CA GLU A 442 -18.45 -39.75 -34.89
C GLU A 442 -18.43 -38.50 -33.98
N ALA A 443 -17.34 -37.74 -34.00
CA ALA A 443 -17.23 -36.48 -33.27
C ALA A 443 -18.17 -35.41 -33.85
N VAL A 444 -18.29 -35.34 -35.18
CA VAL A 444 -19.26 -34.47 -35.85
C VAL A 444 -20.68 -34.86 -35.46
N GLU A 445 -21.03 -36.14 -35.50
CA GLU A 445 -22.37 -36.60 -35.10
C GLU A 445 -22.70 -36.24 -33.64
N ALA A 446 -21.74 -36.42 -32.72
CA ALA A 446 -21.91 -36.08 -31.32
C ALA A 446 -22.15 -34.56 -31.11
N LEU A 447 -21.44 -33.71 -31.84
CA LEU A 447 -21.60 -32.25 -31.79
C LEU A 447 -22.95 -31.80 -32.38
N VAL A 448 -23.37 -32.39 -33.52
CA VAL A 448 -24.65 -32.09 -34.16
C VAL A 448 -25.83 -32.46 -33.24
N LYS A 449 -25.78 -33.62 -32.59
CA LYS A 449 -26.79 -34.04 -31.60
C LYS A 449 -26.91 -33.08 -30.41
N ARG A 450 -25.84 -32.36 -30.08
CA ARG A 450 -25.77 -31.40 -28.98
C ARG A 450 -26.02 -29.95 -29.42
N GLY A 451 -26.51 -29.73 -30.64
CA GLY A 451 -26.93 -28.42 -31.12
C GLY A 451 -25.79 -27.51 -31.58
N ALA A 452 -24.71 -28.09 -32.14
CA ALA A 452 -23.66 -27.31 -32.77
C ALA A 452 -24.21 -26.44 -33.92
N ASP A 453 -23.78 -25.19 -34.00
CA ASP A 453 -24.12 -24.26 -35.07
C ASP A 453 -23.46 -24.70 -36.39
N LEU A 454 -24.27 -25.24 -37.29
CA LEU A 454 -23.85 -25.73 -38.60
C LEU A 454 -23.44 -24.61 -39.56
N GLU A 455 -23.98 -23.41 -39.34
CA GLU A 455 -23.77 -22.22 -40.17
C GLU A 455 -22.65 -21.32 -39.63
N ALA A 456 -21.98 -21.76 -38.56
CA ALA A 456 -20.83 -21.06 -38.03
C ALA A 456 -19.77 -20.86 -39.12
N ARG A 457 -19.20 -19.65 -39.17
CA ARG A 457 -18.19 -19.26 -40.15
C ARG A 457 -16.87 -18.94 -39.47
N THR A 458 -15.80 -19.48 -40.03
CA THR A 458 -14.42 -19.06 -39.72
C THR A 458 -14.14 -17.66 -40.26
N VAL A 459 -13.00 -17.05 -39.88
CA VAL A 459 -12.55 -15.75 -40.43
C VAL A 459 -12.41 -15.79 -41.97
N LYS A 460 -12.15 -16.98 -42.54
CA LYS A 460 -12.09 -17.20 -43.99
C LYS A 460 -13.47 -17.40 -44.65
N GLY A 461 -14.56 -17.26 -43.89
CA GLY A 461 -15.93 -17.47 -44.36
C GLY A 461 -16.32 -18.94 -44.59
N ALA A 462 -15.44 -19.89 -44.27
CA ALA A 462 -15.71 -21.32 -44.46
C ALA A 462 -16.59 -21.86 -43.32
N THR A 463 -17.58 -22.68 -43.68
CA THR A 463 -18.42 -23.46 -42.77
C THR A 463 -17.87 -24.88 -42.65
N ALA A 464 -18.32 -25.65 -41.67
CA ALA A 464 -17.93 -27.06 -41.52
C ALA A 464 -18.24 -27.89 -42.79
N MET A 465 -19.33 -27.57 -43.50
CA MET A 465 -19.69 -28.22 -44.77
C MET A 465 -18.70 -27.86 -45.90
N HIS A 466 -18.26 -26.61 -45.99
CA HIS A 466 -17.23 -26.20 -46.95
C HIS A 466 -15.90 -26.93 -46.68
N ILE A 467 -15.52 -27.08 -45.41
CA ILE A 467 -14.29 -27.81 -45.02
C ILE A 467 -14.41 -29.29 -45.41
N ALA A 468 -15.49 -29.95 -45.01
CA ALA A 468 -15.73 -31.37 -45.33
C ALA A 468 -15.79 -31.65 -46.84
N GLY A 469 -16.42 -30.75 -47.61
CA GLY A 469 -16.47 -30.83 -49.08
C GLY A 469 -15.10 -30.63 -49.73
N SER A 470 -14.30 -29.68 -49.24
CA SER A 470 -12.95 -29.41 -49.76
C SER A 470 -11.95 -30.56 -49.51
N LEU A 471 -12.14 -31.31 -48.43
CA LEU A 471 -11.30 -32.46 -48.05
C LEU A 471 -11.84 -33.79 -48.56
N GLY A 472 -13.03 -33.82 -49.18
CA GLY A 472 -13.63 -35.03 -49.76
C GLY A 472 -14.29 -35.97 -48.76
N TYR A 473 -14.65 -35.50 -47.56
CA TYR A 473 -15.28 -36.32 -46.52
C TYR A 473 -16.80 -36.45 -46.73
N ALA A 474 -17.19 -37.29 -47.69
CA ALA A 474 -18.58 -37.49 -48.08
C ALA A 474 -19.51 -37.95 -46.94
N GLY A 475 -19.01 -38.79 -46.01
CA GLY A 475 -19.76 -39.22 -44.83
C GLY A 475 -20.10 -38.08 -43.89
N ILE A 476 -19.12 -37.18 -43.65
CA ILE A 476 -19.29 -36.00 -42.80
C ILE A 476 -20.24 -34.99 -43.46
N ALA A 477 -20.11 -34.78 -44.77
CA ALA A 477 -21.00 -33.91 -45.53
C ALA A 477 -22.46 -34.39 -45.46
N ARG A 478 -22.71 -35.71 -45.49
CA ARG A 478 -24.06 -36.27 -45.30
C ARG A 478 -24.59 -36.02 -43.89
N ILE A 479 -23.77 -36.24 -42.85
CA ILE A 479 -24.17 -35.99 -41.45
C ILE A 479 -24.53 -34.51 -41.25
N LEU A 480 -23.71 -33.59 -41.77
CA LEU A 480 -23.97 -32.16 -41.69
C LEU A 480 -25.22 -31.74 -42.49
N ALA A 481 -25.43 -32.29 -43.69
CA ALA A 481 -26.62 -32.02 -44.51
C ALA A 481 -27.91 -32.53 -43.84
N GLN A 482 -27.84 -33.72 -43.23
CA GLN A 482 -28.97 -34.30 -42.50
C GLN A 482 -29.26 -33.53 -41.21
N GLY A 483 -28.23 -33.09 -40.47
CA GLY A 483 -28.37 -32.18 -39.33
C GLY A 483 -28.99 -30.83 -39.71
N GLY A 484 -28.61 -30.28 -40.87
CA GLY A 484 -29.17 -29.02 -41.40
C GLY A 484 -30.64 -29.14 -41.79
N ALA A 485 -31.03 -30.25 -42.42
CA ALA A 485 -32.43 -30.51 -42.77
C ALA A 485 -33.34 -30.64 -41.53
N VAL A 486 -32.83 -31.22 -40.43
CA VAL A 486 -33.55 -31.32 -39.15
C VAL A 486 -33.67 -29.95 -38.46
N ALA A 487 -32.64 -29.10 -38.52
CA ALA A 487 -32.70 -27.73 -38.00
C ALA A 487 -33.70 -26.86 -38.78
N MET A 488 -33.73 -26.98 -40.11
CA MET A 488 -34.62 -26.19 -40.96
C MET A 488 -36.09 -26.62 -40.84
N THR A 489 -36.35 -27.91 -40.60
CA THR A 489 -37.70 -28.42 -40.31
C THR A 489 -38.19 -28.02 -38.92
N ALA A 490 -37.32 -27.98 -37.91
CA ALA A 490 -37.66 -27.47 -36.57
C ALA A 490 -38.04 -25.97 -36.59
N VAL A 491 -37.38 -25.16 -37.42
CA VAL A 491 -37.73 -23.73 -37.63
C VAL A 491 -39.07 -23.57 -38.35
N VAL A 492 -39.46 -24.52 -39.21
CA VAL A 492 -40.73 -24.48 -39.94
C VAL A 492 -41.92 -24.99 -39.08
N THR A 493 -41.67 -25.85 -38.09
CA THR A 493 -42.72 -26.36 -37.17
C THR A 493 -42.89 -25.55 -35.88
N GLY A 494 -41.90 -24.74 -35.48
CA GLY A 494 -41.97 -23.83 -34.34
C GLY A 494 -42.58 -22.48 -34.73
N GLY A 495 -43.91 -22.42 -34.78
CA GLY A 495 -44.64 -21.19 -35.12
C GLY A 495 -44.38 -20.01 -34.16
N GLY A 496 -44.16 -18.83 -34.74
CA GLY A 496 -44.30 -17.54 -34.06
C GLY A 496 -43.11 -16.60 -34.23
N GLY A 497 -43.01 -15.87 -35.37
CA GLY A 497 -42.02 -14.80 -35.47
C GLY A 497 -41.88 -14.07 -36.82
N LEU A 498 -42.41 -14.59 -37.93
CA LEU A 498 -42.33 -13.92 -39.24
C LEU A 498 -43.36 -12.80 -39.45
N ARG A 499 -43.72 -12.07 -38.37
CA ARG A 499 -44.55 -10.86 -38.46
C ARG A 499 -43.86 -9.59 -37.95
N ALA A 500 -42.67 -9.69 -37.35
CA ALA A 500 -41.99 -8.52 -36.77
C ALA A 500 -40.88 -7.91 -37.66
N ALA A 501 -40.43 -8.58 -38.73
CA ALA A 501 -39.33 -8.09 -39.55
C ALA A 501 -39.75 -7.41 -40.87
N ALA A 502 -41.02 -7.49 -41.28
CA ALA A 502 -41.49 -6.95 -42.55
C ALA A 502 -42.11 -5.54 -42.46
N GLU A 503 -42.23 -4.94 -41.27
CA GLU A 503 -42.97 -3.68 -41.08
C GLU A 503 -42.09 -2.45 -40.82
N LYS A 504 -40.74 -2.58 -40.89
CA LYS A 504 -39.82 -1.48 -40.53
C LYS A 504 -39.08 -0.79 -41.66
N LEU A 505 -39.48 -0.97 -42.93
CA LEU A 505 -39.02 -0.10 -44.03
C LEU A 505 -40.21 0.25 -44.94
N GLY A 506 -40.95 1.26 -44.50
CA GLY A 506 -42.07 1.83 -45.22
C GLY A 506 -41.68 2.61 -46.48
N MET A 507 -42.47 2.34 -47.52
CA MET A 507 -43.04 3.28 -48.51
C MET A 507 -42.15 4.37 -49.13
N ARG A 508 -42.03 4.32 -50.47
CA ARG A 508 -42.68 5.34 -51.32
C ARG A 508 -42.88 4.88 -52.78
N LYS A 509 -44.08 5.24 -53.24
CA LYS A 509 -44.83 4.93 -54.46
C LYS A 509 -44.06 4.91 -55.79
N VAL A 510 -44.54 4.02 -56.65
CA VAL A 510 -44.39 3.97 -58.12
C VAL A 510 -44.89 5.27 -58.75
N GLY A 511 -44.09 5.83 -59.67
CA GLY A 511 -44.43 6.94 -60.55
C GLY A 511 -43.70 6.79 -61.90
N ASN A 512 -44.43 6.22 -62.85
CA ASN A 512 -44.30 6.19 -64.31
C ASN A 512 -43.20 7.02 -65.02
N GLY A 513 -42.59 6.41 -66.06
CA GLY A 513 -42.30 7.11 -67.33
C GLY A 513 -40.84 7.27 -67.76
N GLY A 514 -40.45 6.47 -68.76
CA GLY A 514 -39.81 7.01 -69.98
C GLY A 514 -38.28 7.17 -70.02
N GLY A 515 -37.66 6.40 -70.92
CA GLY A 515 -36.74 6.96 -71.91
C GLY A 515 -35.24 6.83 -71.66
N GLY A 516 -34.55 6.29 -72.67
CA GLY A 516 -33.29 6.87 -73.13
C GLY A 516 -32.00 6.17 -72.70
N MET A 517 -31.49 5.33 -73.61
CA MET A 517 -30.08 5.23 -74.04
C MET A 517 -29.03 6.02 -73.24
N LYS A 518 -27.99 5.33 -72.76
CA LYS A 518 -26.61 5.42 -73.31
C LYS A 518 -25.67 4.43 -72.62
N GLU A 519 -25.27 3.45 -73.43
CA GLU A 519 -23.96 2.79 -73.52
C GLU A 519 -22.74 3.74 -73.35
N PRO A 520 -21.48 3.26 -73.38
CA PRO A 520 -20.86 2.11 -72.70
C PRO A 520 -19.41 2.51 -72.26
N GLU A 521 -18.47 1.56 -72.31
CA GLU A 521 -16.99 1.70 -72.28
C GLU A 521 -16.33 1.68 -70.89
N THR A 522 -15.28 0.91 -70.63
CA THR A 522 -14.41 0.02 -71.43
C THR A 522 -13.72 -0.92 -70.43
N GLU A 523 -13.82 -2.24 -70.62
CA GLU A 523 -12.76 -3.09 -71.19
C GLU A 523 -11.33 -2.85 -70.66
N LYS A 524 -10.81 -3.83 -69.92
CA LYS A 524 -9.74 -4.77 -70.36
C LYS A 524 -9.40 -5.71 -69.20
N LYS A 525 -9.82 -6.98 -69.19
CA LYS A 525 -9.21 -8.14 -69.89
C LYS A 525 -7.67 -8.19 -69.82
N ALA A 526 -7.17 -9.08 -68.97
CA ALA A 526 -6.28 -10.20 -69.34
C ALA A 526 -6.15 -11.11 -68.10
N SER A 527 -6.82 -12.25 -68.02
CA SER A 527 -6.39 -13.54 -68.59
C SER A 527 -4.95 -13.92 -68.25
N ARG A 528 -4.75 -14.92 -67.37
CA ARG A 528 -4.43 -16.29 -67.81
C ARG A 528 -4.21 -17.24 -66.64
N MET A 529 -4.64 -18.46 -66.92
CA MET A 529 -4.56 -19.69 -66.14
C MET A 529 -3.16 -19.98 -65.58
N SER A 530 -3.09 -20.59 -64.40
CA SER A 530 -2.43 -21.90 -64.26
C SER A 530 -2.80 -22.53 -62.93
N GLY A 531 -3.06 -23.84 -62.95
CA GLY A 531 -3.37 -24.62 -61.77
C GLY A 531 -2.20 -24.68 -60.80
N GLY A 532 -2.51 -24.58 -59.51
CA GLY A 532 -1.54 -24.71 -58.42
C GLY A 532 -2.20 -25.43 -57.26
N ARG A 533 -1.74 -26.67 -57.04
CA ARG A 533 -2.02 -27.58 -55.91
C ARG A 533 -2.43 -26.85 -54.62
N LEU A 534 -3.56 -27.25 -54.03
CA LEU A 534 -3.87 -26.99 -52.63
C LEU A 534 -2.70 -27.47 -51.77
N SER A 535 -1.92 -26.50 -51.29
CA SER A 535 -0.70 -26.71 -50.54
C SER A 535 -1.01 -27.39 -49.21
N ARG A 536 -0.23 -28.44 -48.91
CA ARG A 536 -0.20 -29.30 -47.72
C ARG A 536 0.06 -28.58 -46.38
N ARG A 537 -0.35 -27.31 -46.22
CA ARG A 537 -0.05 -26.49 -45.03
C ARG A 537 -0.97 -26.78 -43.83
N GLY A 538 -2.18 -27.30 -44.02
CA GLY A 538 -3.08 -27.68 -42.91
C GLY A 538 -2.59 -28.89 -42.10
N LEU A 539 -1.98 -29.87 -42.78
CA LEU A 539 -1.44 -31.09 -42.16
C LEU A 539 -0.17 -30.86 -41.32
N GLN A 540 0.51 -29.72 -41.49
CA GLN A 540 1.81 -29.46 -40.84
C GLN A 540 1.72 -28.73 -39.49
N ARG A 541 0.58 -28.14 -39.11
CA ARG A 541 0.44 -27.45 -37.81
C ARG A 541 0.40 -28.40 -36.60
N ALA A 542 0.18 -29.71 -36.80
CA ALA A 542 0.11 -30.71 -35.73
C ALA A 542 1.33 -31.64 -35.62
N ALA A 543 2.31 -31.52 -36.54
CA ALA A 543 3.45 -32.45 -36.64
C ALA A 543 4.79 -31.88 -36.13
N ALA A 544 4.84 -30.60 -35.74
CA ALA A 544 6.06 -29.98 -35.25
C ALA A 544 5.92 -29.60 -33.78
N LEU A 545 6.25 -30.52 -32.87
CA LEU A 545 6.86 -30.29 -31.55
C LEU A 545 7.31 -31.68 -31.03
N PRO A 546 8.59 -31.86 -30.63
CA PRO A 546 9.20 -33.18 -30.49
C PRO A 546 8.71 -33.91 -29.23
N VAL A 547 8.65 -35.23 -29.35
CA VAL A 547 8.47 -36.17 -28.26
C VAL A 547 9.80 -36.27 -27.50
N ALA A 548 9.79 -35.88 -26.23
CA ALA A 548 10.64 -36.42 -25.17
C ALA A 548 9.86 -36.31 -23.85
#